data_AF-A0A2D4QXK7-F1
#
_entry.id   AF-A0A2D4QXK7-F1
#
_cell.length_a   1.000
_cell.length_b   1.000
_cell.length_c   1.000
_cell.angle_alpha   90.00
_cell.angle_beta   90.00
_cell.angle_gamma   90.00
#
_symmetry.space_group_name_H-M   'P 1'
#
loop_
_entity.id
_entity.type
_entity.pdbx_description
1 polymer ?
#
loop_
_entity_poly.entity_id
_entity_poly.type
_entity_poly.pdbx_seq_one_letter_code
_entity_poly.pdbx_strand_id
1 'polypeptide(L)'
;MKSILFSIALISVCFSSFSQEASVENKEMFEQSVVDGVISIILPNSVTAEDVTKYSRYYTPYFTTAFDAQSHKVTFTMVNNDVKSRRVIMRFLGASKIQTVKVEDKSYLVHELYEAFLN
;
A
#
# COMPACT_ATOMS: atom_id res chain seq x y z
N MET A 1 -29.35 23.00 28.27
CA MET A 1 -27.98 23.39 27.84
C MET A 1 -26.89 22.36 28.19
N LYS A 2 -27.05 21.51 29.23
CA LYS A 2 -26.04 20.51 29.62
C LYS A 2 -25.86 19.35 28.61
N SER A 3 -26.90 18.97 27.87
CA SER A 3 -26.83 17.83 26.92
C SER A 3 -26.21 18.19 25.56
N ILE A 4 -26.25 19.48 25.15
CA ILE A 4 -25.68 19.93 23.87
C ILE A 4 -24.15 19.94 23.93
N LEU A 5 -23.58 20.29 25.09
CA LEU A 5 -22.12 20.24 25.31
C LEU A 5 -21.58 18.80 25.21
N PHE A 6 -22.38 17.79 25.60
CA PHE A 6 -22.02 16.38 25.46
C PHE A 6 -22.08 15.91 23.99
N SER A 7 -23.06 16.39 23.23
CA SER A 7 -23.18 16.09 21.79
C SER A 7 -22.07 16.73 20.94
N ILE A 8 -21.58 17.91 21.31
CA ILE A 8 -20.45 18.58 20.62
C ILE A 8 -19.13 17.86 20.93
N ALA A 9 -18.93 17.40 22.16
CA ALA A 9 -17.74 16.63 22.54
C ALA A 9 -17.66 15.26 21.83
N LEU A 10 -18.81 14.64 21.53
CA LEU A 10 -18.87 13.33 20.87
C LEU A 10 -18.56 13.39 19.36
N ILE A 11 -18.78 14.54 18.71
CA ILE A 11 -18.50 14.75 17.28
C ILE A 11 -17.02 15.07 17.03
N SER A 12 -16.26 15.49 18.04
CA SER A 12 -14.83 15.82 17.87
C SER A 12 -13.90 14.59 17.78
N VAL A 13 -14.42 13.38 18.02
CA VAL A 13 -13.67 12.12 17.85
C VAL A 13 -13.83 11.55 16.43
N CYS A 14 -14.27 12.38 15.47
CA CYS A 14 -14.31 12.01 14.05
C CYS A 14 -12.90 11.71 13.52
N PHE A 15 -12.49 10.46 13.66
CA PHE A 15 -11.63 9.71 12.74
C PHE A 15 -10.40 10.45 12.22
N SER A 16 -9.44 10.78 13.08
CA SER A 16 -8.04 10.96 12.64
C SER A 16 -7.46 9.58 12.28
N SER A 17 -7.96 8.99 11.20
CA SER A 17 -7.30 7.84 10.58
C SER A 17 -6.02 8.37 9.96
N PHE A 18 -4.90 8.25 10.67
CA PHE A 18 -3.59 8.53 10.10
C PHE A 18 -3.44 7.64 8.87
N SER A 19 -3.55 8.26 7.69
CA SER A 19 -3.36 7.57 6.43
C SER A 19 -1.90 7.16 6.35
N GLN A 20 -1.65 5.87 6.14
CA GLN A 20 -0.29 5.37 6.03
C GLN A 20 0.19 5.60 4.59
N GLU A 21 1.37 6.20 4.46
CA GLU A 21 2.02 6.42 3.17
C GLU A 21 3.14 5.40 3.00
N ALA A 22 3.12 4.67 1.88
CA ALA A 22 4.26 3.86 1.43
C ALA A 22 5.14 4.67 0.47
N SER A 23 6.29 4.13 0.09
CA SER A 23 7.17 4.77 -0.89
C SER A 23 7.85 3.75 -1.80
N VAL A 24 8.48 4.24 -2.86
CA VAL A 24 9.40 3.45 -3.70
C VAL A 24 10.80 4.02 -3.59
N GLU A 25 11.81 3.20 -3.86
CA GLU A 25 13.21 3.58 -3.69
C GLU A 25 13.65 4.64 -4.71
N ASN A 26 13.37 4.41 -5.99
CA ASN A 26 13.44 5.41 -7.03
C ASN A 26 12.46 5.05 -8.15
N LYS A 27 12.11 6.04 -8.98
CA LYS A 27 11.09 5.88 -10.02
C LYS A 27 11.52 4.94 -11.14
N GLU A 28 12.73 5.09 -11.66
CA GLU A 28 13.24 4.32 -12.80
C GLU A 28 13.30 2.82 -12.47
N MET A 29 13.85 2.46 -11.31
CA MET A 29 13.86 1.07 -10.81
C MET A 29 12.45 0.58 -10.51
N PHE A 30 11.55 1.43 -10.02
CA PHE A 30 10.16 1.03 -9.80
C PHE A 30 9.48 0.68 -11.11
N GLU A 31 9.59 1.53 -12.13
CA GLU A 31 9.07 1.28 -13.48
C GLU A 31 9.68 -0.01 -14.08
N GLN A 32 10.99 -0.20 -13.96
CA GLN A 32 11.65 -1.43 -14.40
C GLN A 32 11.13 -2.66 -13.64
N SER A 33 10.94 -2.55 -12.32
CA SER A 33 10.42 -3.65 -11.49
C SER A 33 9.01 -4.09 -11.90
N VAL A 34 8.21 -3.15 -12.43
CA VAL A 34 6.89 -3.44 -13.01
C VAL A 34 7.00 -4.22 -14.30
N VAL A 35 7.94 -3.84 -15.19
CA VAL A 35 8.21 -4.58 -16.43
C VAL A 35 8.69 -5.99 -16.12
N ASP A 36 9.57 -6.15 -15.14
CA ASP A 36 10.17 -7.42 -14.74
C ASP A 36 9.19 -8.34 -13.99
N GLY A 37 8.09 -7.78 -13.45
CA GLY A 37 7.12 -8.52 -12.64
C GLY A 37 7.62 -8.84 -11.22
N VAL A 38 8.64 -8.14 -10.75
CA VAL A 38 9.23 -8.27 -9.40
C VAL A 38 9.16 -6.92 -8.69
N ILE A 39 7.94 -6.50 -8.38
CA ILE A 39 7.61 -5.12 -7.98
C ILE A 39 7.96 -4.91 -6.52
N SER A 40 8.66 -3.82 -6.18
CA SER A 40 9.04 -3.53 -4.80
C SER A 40 8.47 -2.20 -4.28
N ILE A 41 7.96 -2.22 -3.05
CA ILE A 41 7.41 -1.04 -2.35
C ILE A 41 7.95 -1.05 -0.91
N ILE A 42 8.35 0.11 -0.41
CA ILE A 42 8.74 0.32 1.00
C ILE A 42 7.46 0.63 1.78
N LEU A 43 7.13 -0.24 2.73
CA LEU A 43 5.95 -0.12 3.57
C LEU A 43 6.22 0.82 4.76
N PRO A 44 5.19 1.50 5.29
CA PRO A 44 5.33 2.29 6.50
C PRO A 44 5.60 1.38 7.72
N ASN A 45 6.31 1.92 8.71
CA ASN A 45 6.71 1.18 9.93
C ASN A 45 5.54 0.58 10.72
N SER A 46 4.33 1.08 10.50
CA SER A 46 3.09 0.55 11.09
C SER A 46 2.62 -0.78 10.49
N VAL A 47 3.16 -1.20 9.33
CA VAL A 47 2.87 -2.51 8.73
C VAL A 47 3.92 -3.52 9.17
N THR A 48 3.46 -4.61 9.80
CA THR A 48 4.34 -5.65 10.35
C THR A 48 4.54 -6.82 9.38
N ALA A 49 5.55 -7.66 9.63
CA ALA A 49 5.75 -8.90 8.88
C ALA A 49 4.53 -9.86 9.00
N GLU A 50 3.84 -9.84 10.14
CA GLU A 50 2.61 -10.60 10.34
C GLU A 50 1.48 -10.08 9.44
N ASP A 51 1.32 -8.74 9.34
CA ASP A 51 0.34 -8.14 8.44
C ASP A 51 0.62 -8.50 6.97
N VAL A 52 1.88 -8.41 6.52
CA VAL A 52 2.28 -8.81 5.17
C VAL A 52 1.89 -10.27 4.93
N THR A 53 2.31 -11.18 5.81
CA THR A 53 1.99 -12.61 5.71
C THR A 53 0.48 -12.86 5.67
N LYS A 54 -0.26 -12.22 6.57
CA LYS A 54 -1.72 -12.35 6.71
C LYS A 54 -2.45 -11.86 5.47
N TYR A 55 -2.05 -10.74 4.88
CA TYR A 55 -2.76 -10.16 3.74
C TYR A 55 -2.33 -10.77 2.40
N SER A 56 -1.06 -11.13 2.23
CA SER A 56 -0.57 -11.75 0.98
C SER A 56 -1.21 -13.11 0.69
N ARG A 57 -1.58 -13.88 1.72
CA ARG A 57 -2.21 -15.21 1.54
C ARG A 57 -3.51 -15.18 0.74
N TYR A 58 -4.19 -14.04 0.67
CA TYR A 58 -5.44 -13.88 -0.08
C TYR A 58 -5.24 -13.67 -1.58
N TYR A 59 -4.00 -13.44 -2.02
CA TYR A 59 -3.68 -13.01 -3.38
C TYR A 59 -2.64 -13.91 -4.07
N THR A 60 -2.40 -15.11 -3.55
CA THR A 60 -1.43 -16.08 -4.10
C THR A 60 -1.64 -16.47 -5.57
N PRO A 61 -2.86 -16.44 -6.16
CA PRO A 61 -3.01 -16.65 -7.60
C PRO A 61 -2.42 -15.52 -8.47
N TYR A 62 -2.13 -14.37 -7.88
CA TYR A 62 -1.67 -13.17 -8.59
C TYR A 62 -0.19 -12.87 -8.32
N PHE A 63 0.26 -13.04 -7.08
CA PHE A 63 1.66 -12.84 -6.69
C PHE A 63 2.02 -13.57 -5.40
N THR A 64 3.31 -13.77 -5.18
CA THR A 64 3.89 -14.06 -3.86
C THR A 64 4.58 -12.82 -3.29
N THR A 65 4.84 -12.80 -1.99
CA THR A 65 5.54 -11.68 -1.33
C THR A 65 6.78 -12.15 -0.58
N ALA A 66 7.82 -11.32 -0.61
CA ALA A 66 8.95 -11.38 0.30
C ALA A 66 9.03 -10.05 1.06
N PHE A 67 9.27 -10.08 2.37
CA PHE A 67 9.35 -8.88 3.20
C PHE A 67 10.70 -8.82 3.90
N ASP A 68 11.43 -7.72 3.68
CA ASP A 68 12.64 -7.37 4.40
C ASP A 68 12.29 -6.46 5.58
N ALA A 69 12.42 -6.99 6.80
CA ALA A 69 12.11 -6.25 8.02
C ALA A 69 13.12 -5.12 8.33
N GLN A 70 14.34 -5.17 7.80
CA GLN A 70 15.33 -4.10 8.03
C GLN A 70 14.99 -2.86 7.20
N SER A 71 14.64 -3.06 5.92
CA SER A 71 14.31 -1.96 5.01
C SER A 71 12.81 -1.69 4.88
N HIS A 72 11.96 -2.46 5.59
CA HIS A 72 10.50 -2.48 5.42
C HIS A 72 10.03 -2.66 3.97
N LYS A 73 10.85 -3.30 3.13
CA LYS A 73 10.55 -3.47 1.71
C LYS A 73 9.76 -4.75 1.50
N VAL A 74 8.59 -4.64 0.87
CA VAL A 74 7.88 -5.78 0.31
C VAL A 74 8.18 -5.90 -1.17
N THR A 75 8.49 -7.11 -1.61
CA THR A 75 8.67 -7.45 -3.02
C THR A 75 7.58 -8.42 -3.44
N PHE A 76 6.78 -8.02 -4.43
CA PHE A 76 5.76 -8.83 -5.08
C PHE A 76 6.38 -9.54 -6.28
N THR A 77 6.38 -10.87 -6.28
CA THR A 77 6.74 -11.66 -7.47
C THR A 77 5.44 -12.09 -8.15
N MET A 78 5.16 -11.52 -9.33
CA MET A 78 3.92 -11.74 -10.06
C MET A 78 3.87 -13.18 -10.61
N VAL A 79 2.71 -13.85 -10.46
CA VAL A 79 2.46 -15.15 -11.10
C VAL A 79 2.23 -14.96 -12.60
N ASN A 80 1.44 -13.95 -12.95
CA ASN A 80 1.31 -13.43 -14.30
C ASN A 80 1.50 -11.91 -14.25
N ASN A 81 2.40 -11.37 -15.07
CA ASN A 81 2.68 -9.94 -15.09
C ASN A 81 1.76 -9.19 -16.08
N ASP A 82 0.46 -9.42 -15.96
CA ASP A 82 -0.55 -8.69 -16.71
C ASP A 82 -1.18 -7.57 -15.85
N VAL A 83 -1.79 -6.61 -16.53
CA VAL A 83 -2.47 -5.44 -15.95
C VAL A 83 -3.47 -5.81 -14.86
N LYS A 84 -4.29 -6.84 -15.09
CA LYS A 84 -5.33 -7.26 -14.13
C LYS A 84 -4.71 -7.85 -12.88
N SER A 85 -3.63 -8.62 -13.04
CA SER A 85 -2.87 -9.20 -11.95
C SER A 85 -2.18 -8.12 -11.11
N ARG A 86 -1.53 -7.14 -11.75
CA ARG A 86 -0.89 -6.01 -11.03
C ARG A 86 -1.88 -5.15 -10.25
N ARG A 87 -3.11 -4.99 -10.75
CA ARG A 87 -4.18 -4.27 -10.03
C ARG A 87 -4.47 -4.86 -8.65
N VAL A 88 -4.21 -6.14 -8.42
CA VAL A 88 -4.45 -6.79 -7.12
C VAL A 88 -3.52 -6.26 -6.03
N ILE A 89 -2.35 -5.71 -6.38
CA ILE A 89 -1.44 -5.04 -5.43
C ILE A 89 -2.17 -3.92 -4.68
N MET A 90 -3.08 -3.19 -5.33
CA MET A 90 -3.90 -2.15 -4.69
C MET A 90 -4.72 -2.69 -3.50
N ARG A 91 -5.21 -3.93 -3.60
CA ARG A 91 -6.02 -4.56 -2.54
C ARG A 91 -5.15 -4.91 -1.33
N PHE A 92 -3.93 -5.37 -1.57
CA PHE A 92 -2.95 -5.62 -0.51
C PHE A 92 -2.59 -4.31 0.22
N LEU A 93 -2.33 -3.23 -0.53
CA LEU A 93 -2.03 -1.92 0.06
C LEU A 93 -3.22 -1.41 0.89
N GLY A 94 -4.44 -1.50 0.36
CA GLY A 94 -5.65 -1.10 1.07
C GLY A 94 -5.90 -1.93 2.34
N ALA A 95 -5.69 -3.25 2.31
CA ALA A 95 -5.78 -4.11 3.49
C ALA A 95 -4.76 -3.74 4.57
N SER A 96 -3.58 -3.26 4.14
CA SER A 96 -2.52 -2.73 5.00
C SER A 96 -2.75 -1.27 5.44
N LYS A 97 -3.94 -0.71 5.15
CA LYS A 97 -4.34 0.68 5.45
C LYS A 97 -3.46 1.75 4.79
N ILE A 98 -2.82 1.41 3.68
CA ILE A 98 -2.04 2.32 2.85
C ILE A 98 -2.97 2.93 1.80
N GLN A 99 -3.02 4.27 1.75
CA GLN A 99 -3.86 4.99 0.78
C GLN A 99 -3.04 5.75 -0.26
N THR A 100 -1.79 6.08 0.07
CA THR A 100 -0.88 6.77 -0.82
C THR A 100 0.47 6.06 -0.93
N VAL A 101 1.11 6.24 -2.08
CA VAL A 101 2.47 5.78 -2.33
C VAL A 101 3.27 6.94 -2.92
N LYS A 102 4.38 7.29 -2.26
CA LYS A 102 5.30 8.33 -2.70
C LYS A 102 6.27 7.77 -3.75
N VAL A 103 6.28 8.41 -4.91
CA VAL A 103 7.23 8.17 -6.00
C VAL A 103 7.93 9.50 -6.28
N GLU A 104 9.24 9.56 -6.02
CA GLU A 104 10.02 10.81 -6.00
C GLU A 104 9.38 11.87 -5.08
N ASP A 105 9.08 13.06 -5.60
CA ASP A 105 8.50 14.17 -4.85
C ASP A 105 6.97 14.20 -4.88
N LYS A 106 6.34 13.18 -5.49
CA LYS A 106 4.88 13.12 -5.64
C LYS A 106 4.28 11.94 -4.88
N SER A 107 3.25 12.24 -4.09
CA SER A 107 2.39 11.24 -3.46
C SER A 107 1.21 10.93 -4.37
N TYR A 108 1.01 9.65 -4.68
CA TYR A 108 -0.08 9.16 -5.51
C TYR A 108 -1.08 8.42 -4.64
N LEU A 109 -2.39 8.66 -4.83
CA LEU A 109 -3.39 7.73 -4.29
C LEU A 109 -3.17 6.34 -4.90
N VAL A 110 -3.47 5.27 -4.17
CA VAL A 110 -3.25 3.90 -4.67
C VAL A 110 -3.91 3.63 -6.03
N HIS A 111 -5.06 4.25 -6.32
CA HIS A 111 -5.67 4.20 -7.66
C HIS A 111 -4.86 4.95 -8.72
N GLU A 112 -4.36 6.14 -8.40
CA GLU A 112 -3.52 6.93 -9.31
C GLU A 112 -2.17 6.27 -9.57
N LEU A 113 -1.59 5.63 -8.55
CA LEU A 113 -0.37 4.81 -8.69
C LEU A 113 -0.61 3.70 -9.71
N TYR A 114 -1.76 3.03 -9.64
CA TYR A 114 -2.08 1.98 -10.60
C TYR A 114 -2.15 2.52 -12.03
N GLU A 115 -2.91 3.60 -12.25
CA GLU A 115 -3.05 4.19 -13.59
C GLU A 115 -1.71 4.69 -14.15
N ALA A 116 -0.85 5.25 -13.28
CA ALA A 116 0.41 5.84 -13.70
C ALA A 116 1.54 4.80 -13.91
N PHE A 117 1.57 3.73 -13.13
CA PHE A 117 2.75 2.84 -13.08
C PHE A 117 2.43 1.35 -13.18
N LEU A 118 1.24 0.89 -12.81
CA LEU A 118 0.93 -0.55 -12.75
C LEU A 118 -0.01 -1.02 -13.88
N ASN A 119 -0.49 -0.11 -14.72
CA ASN A 119 -1.31 -0.44 -15.90
C ASN A 119 -0.47 -1.00 -17.05
#